data_AF-A0A221KC34-F1
#
_entry.id   AF-A0A221KC34-F1
#
_cell.length_a   1.000
_cell.length_b   1.000
_cell.length_c   1.000
_cell.angle_alpha   90.00
_cell.angle_beta   90.00
_cell.angle_gamma   90.00
#
_symmetry.space_group_name_H-M   'P 1'
#
loop_
_entity.id
_entity.type
_entity.pdbx_description
1 polymer ?
#
loop_
_entity_poly.entity_id
_entity_poly.type
_entity_poly.pdbx_seq_one_letter_code
_entity_poly.pdbx_strand_id
1 'polypeptide(L)' 'MSAPSLPVDPSAARLFAAADAYAQRFGQEPNVWIVGVSDQRMAATLEQAVATGQPIPADYDWYTHLQPDAVA' A
#
# COMPACT_ATOMS: atom_id res chain seq x y z
N MET A 1 16.61 -8.16 -31.14
CA MET A 1 17.06 -8.16 -29.73
C MET A 1 15.84 -7.86 -28.90
N SER A 2 15.25 -8.86 -28.24
CA SER A 2 14.06 -8.66 -27.41
C SER A 2 14.52 -8.20 -26.03
N ALA A 3 14.03 -7.05 -25.57
CA ALA A 3 14.26 -6.59 -24.20
C ALA A 3 13.68 -7.63 -23.22
N PRO A 4 14.35 -7.93 -22.10
CA PRO A 4 13.76 -8.77 -21.07
C PRO A 4 12.53 -8.06 -20.51
N SER A 5 11.34 -8.63 -20.73
CA SER A 5 10.12 -8.22 -20.06
C SER A 5 10.26 -8.57 -18.59
N LEU A 6 10.80 -7.66 -17.78
CA LEU A 6 10.70 -7.79 -16.33
C LEU A 6 9.22 -7.94 -16.00
N PRO A 7 8.81 -8.97 -15.24
CA PRO A 7 7.45 -9.02 -14.73
C PRO A 7 7.30 -7.80 -13.83
N VAL A 8 6.62 -6.77 -14.31
CA VAL A 8 6.20 -5.64 -13.48
C VAL A 8 5.21 -6.26 -12.52
N ASP A 9 5.61 -6.47 -11.26
CA ASP A 9 4.69 -7.03 -10.27
C ASP A 9 3.47 -6.09 -10.21
N PRO A 10 2.27 -6.58 -10.61
CA PRO A 10 1.09 -5.73 -10.70
C PRO A 10 0.69 -5.19 -9.32
N SER A 11 1.10 -5.84 -8.24
CA SER A 11 0.85 -5.43 -6.86
C SER A 11 1.72 -4.24 -6.49
N ALA A 12 3.00 -4.26 -6.86
CA ALA A 12 3.92 -3.14 -6.63
C ALA A 12 3.46 -1.89 -7.40
N ALA A 13 3.06 -2.04 -8.67
CA ALA A 13 2.53 -0.94 -9.46
C ALA A 13 1.27 -0.31 -8.83
N ARG A 14 0.37 -1.15 -8.29
CA ARG A 14 -0.82 -0.69 -7.57
C ARG A 14 -0.47 0.05 -6.28
N LEU A 15 0.49 -0.47 -5.50
CA LEU A 15 0.96 0.17 -4.28
C LEU A 15 1.50 1.58 -4.55
N PHE A 16 2.35 1.75 -5.56
CA PHE A 16 2.88 3.06 -5.92
C PHE A 16 1.77 4.03 -6.34
N ALA A 17 0.79 3.58 -7.13
CA ALA A 17 -0.34 4.42 -7.53
C ALA A 17 -1.21 4.84 -6.32
N ALA A 18 -1.47 3.92 -5.39
CA ALA A 18 -2.21 4.21 -4.16
C ALA A 18 -1.45 5.16 -3.24
N ALA A 19 -0.12 5.01 -3.13
CA ALA A 19 0.74 5.88 -2.34
C ALA A 19 0.78 7.31 -2.92
N ASP A 20 0.88 7.45 -4.23
CA ASP A 20 0.84 8.74 -4.91
C ASP A 20 -0.52 9.44 -4.70
N ALA A 21 -1.63 8.73 -4.88
CA ALA A 21 -2.97 9.27 -4.61
C ALA A 21 -3.14 9.71 -3.15
N TYR A 22 -2.60 8.93 -2.20
CA TYR A 22 -2.60 9.27 -0.78
C TYR A 22 -1.78 10.55 -0.49
N ALA A 23 -0.58 10.64 -1.07
CA ALA A 23 0.27 11.81 -0.95
C ALA A 23 -0.39 13.07 -1.52
N GLN A 24 -1.04 12.97 -2.68
CA GLN A 24 -1.80 14.08 -3.27
C GLN A 24 -3.00 14.50 -2.39
N ARG A 25 -3.70 13.55 -1.77
CA ARG A 25 -4.91 13.82 -0.98
C ARG A 25 -4.62 14.47 0.36
N PHE A 26 -3.54 14.06 1.03
CA PHE A 26 -3.24 14.42 2.41
C PHE A 26 -1.94 15.23 2.59
N GLY A 27 -1.13 15.40 1.53
CA GLY A 27 0.15 16.10 1.58
C GLY A 27 1.24 15.36 2.37
N GLN A 28 1.10 14.04 2.53
CA GLN A 28 2.02 13.20 3.30
C GLN A 28 2.32 11.89 2.56
N GLU A 29 3.59 11.52 2.48
CA GLU A 29 3.99 10.24 1.92
C GLU A 29 3.70 9.10 2.91
N PRO A 30 2.98 8.04 2.50
CA PRO A 30 2.75 6.90 3.36
C PRO A 30 4.02 6.06 3.48
N ASN A 31 4.25 5.44 4.65
CA ASN A 31 5.32 4.47 4.78
C ASN A 31 4.92 3.17 4.07
N VAL A 32 5.49 2.93 2.89
CA VAL A 32 5.19 1.76 2.07
C VAL A 32 6.08 0.54 2.33
N TRP A 33 6.95 0.60 3.35
CA TRP A 33 7.97 -0.42 3.63
C TRP A 33 7.72 -1.11 4.97
N ILE A 34 6.52 -1.63 5.15
CA ILE A 34 6.12 -2.29 6.40
C ILE A 34 6.31 -3.79 6.26
N VAL A 35 7.35 -4.29 6.94
CA VAL A 35 7.70 -5.71 6.94
C VAL A 35 6.51 -6.56 7.36
N GLY A 36 6.24 -7.63 6.63
CA GLY A 36 5.12 -8.55 6.92
C GLY A 36 3.75 -8.10 6.39
N VAL A 37 3.65 -6.93 5.77
CA VAL A 37 2.44 -6.48 5.09
C VAL A 37 2.63 -6.59 3.57
N SER A 38 1.70 -7.24 2.88
CA SER A 38 1.77 -7.36 1.42
C SER A 38 1.42 -6.05 0.71
N ASP A 39 2.04 -5.82 -0.46
CA ASP A 39 1.78 -4.65 -1.31
C ASP A 39 0.30 -4.47 -1.62
N GLN A 40 -0.42 -5.57 -1.89
CA GLN A 40 -1.85 -5.53 -2.17
C GLN A 40 -2.66 -4.98 -1.00
N ARG A 41 -2.33 -5.38 0.23
CA ARG A 41 -3.04 -4.91 1.42
C ARG A 41 -2.74 -3.46 1.67
N MET A 42 -1.48 -3.09 1.56
CA MET A 42 -1.03 -1.73 1.78
C MET A 42 -1.69 -0.77 0.78
N ALA A 43 -1.74 -1.16 -0.50
CA ALA A 43 -2.48 -0.44 -1.52
C ALA A 43 -3.97 -0.29 -1.16
N ALA A 44 -4.63 -1.36 -0.71
CA ALA A 44 -6.04 -1.33 -0.33
C ALA A 44 -6.32 -0.38 0.85
N THR A 45 -5.47 -0.37 1.88
CA THR A 45 -5.61 0.55 3.02
C THR A 45 -5.44 2.01 2.59
N LEU A 46 -4.46 2.29 1.73
CA LEU A 46 -4.22 3.63 1.17
C LEU A 46 -5.39 4.11 0.31
N GLU A 47 -5.90 3.25 -0.57
CA GLU A 47 -7.09 3.51 -1.38
C GLU A 47 -8.31 3.81 -0.51
N GLN A 48 -8.53 3.04 0.56
CA GLN A 48 -9.64 3.27 1.50
C GLN A 48 -9.50 4.60 2.23
N ALA A 49 -8.29 4.95 2.68
CA ALA A 49 -8.03 6.23 3.32
C ALA A 49 -8.33 7.41 2.38
N VAL A 50 -7.88 7.33 1.12
CA VAL A 50 -8.21 8.32 0.09
C VAL A 50 -9.72 8.41 -0.15
N ALA A 51 -10.40 7.28 -0.30
CA ALA A 51 -11.84 7.21 -0.56
C ALA A 51 -12.69 7.78 0.58
N THR A 52 -12.29 7.53 1.83
CA THR A 52 -12.97 8.05 3.04
C THR A 52 -12.55 9.48 3.38
N GLY A 53 -11.47 9.98 2.78
CA GLY A 53 -10.90 11.29 3.09
C GLY A 53 -10.31 11.36 4.50
N GLN A 54 -10.03 10.22 5.12
CA GLN A 54 -9.41 10.12 6.44
C GLN A 54 -7.98 9.58 6.30
N PRO A 55 -6.95 10.31 6.76
CA PRO A 55 -5.58 9.82 6.72
C PRO A 55 -5.42 8.61 7.65
N ILE A 56 -4.50 7.72 7.30
CA ILE A 56 -4.07 6.63 8.17
C ILE A 56 -3.38 7.24 9.41
N PRO A 57 -3.80 6.89 10.63
CA PRO A 57 -3.15 7.34 11.86
C PRO A 57 -1.68 6.93 11.93
N ALA A 58 -0.83 7.73 12.57
CA ALA A 58 0.58 7.41 12.73
C ALA A 58 0.82 6.17 13.61
N ASP A 59 -0.11 5.88 14.52
CA ASP A 59 -0.16 4.73 15.41
C ASP A 59 -1.00 3.57 14.83
N TYR A 60 -1.35 3.62 13.54
CA TYR A 60 -2.07 2.55 12.88
C TYR A 60 -1.31 1.22 13.01
N ASP A 61 -1.91 0.26 13.69
CA ASP A 61 -1.31 -1.05 13.89
C ASP A 61 -1.55 -1.92 12.65
N TRP A 62 -0.59 -1.86 11.75
CA TRP A 62 -0.57 -2.63 10.52
C TRP A 62 -0.72 -4.15 10.73
N TYR A 63 -0.32 -4.67 11.91
CA TYR A 63 -0.30 -6.10 12.19
C TYR A 63 -1.64 -6.62 12.75
N THR A 64 -2.35 -5.86 13.58
CA THR A 64 -3.71 -6.27 14.03
C THR A 64 -4.76 -6.12 12.94
N HIS A 65 -4.50 -5.28 11.94
CA HIS A 65 -5.34 -5.18 10.74
C HIS A 65 -4.97 -6.19 9.65
N LEU A 66 -4.10 -7.16 9.93
CA LEU A 66 -3.87 -8.31 9.08
C LEU A 66 -5.09 -9.26 9.06
N GLN A 67 -5.30 -9.97 7.95
CA GLN A 67 -6.31 -11.03 7.87
C GLN A 67 -5.76 -12.19 8.71
N PRO A 68 -6.62 -12.99 9.36
CA PRO A 68 -6.19 -14.02 10.31
C PRO A 68 -5.21 -15.08 9.74
N ASP A 69 -5.07 -15.15 8.42
CA ASP A 69 -4.20 -16.02 7.65
C ASP A 69 -2.81 -15.42 7.33
N ALA A 70 -2.53 -14.18 7.70
CA ALA A 70 -1.25 -13.52 7.42
C ALA A 70 -0.14 -13.81 8.44
N VAL A 71 -0.27 -14.87 9.26
CA VAL A 71 0.76 -15.29 10.22
C VAL A 71 1.19 -16.73 9.95
N ALA A 72 2.18 -16.89 9.07
CA ALA A 72 3.28 -17.86 9.12
C ALA A 72 4.12 -17.80 7.84
#